data_AF-A0A7V9KQL7-F1
#
_entry.id   AF-A0A7V9KQL7-F1
#
_cell.length_a   1.000
_cell.length_b   1.000
_cell.length_c   1.000
_cell.angle_alpha   90.00
_cell.angle_beta   90.00
_cell.angle_gamma   90.00
#
_symmetry.space_group_name_H-M   'P 1'
#
loop_
_entity.id
_entity.type
_entity.pdbx_description
1 polymer ?
#
loop_
_entity_poly.entity_id
_entity_poly.type
_entity_poly.pdbx_seq_one_letter_code
_entity_poly.pdbx_strand_id
1 'polypeptide(L)' 'DRCIPVDVYIPGCPPRPEALLYGLMRLQDIIMREAPSAYIFESDGSVHRRRSLEGDDELQSISERDLGGVVAPAG' A
#
# COMPACT_ATOMS: atom_id res chain seq x y z
N ASP A 1 0.26 14.94 -18.23
CA ASP A 1 -0.50 14.14 -17.25
C ASP A 1 0.20 12.85 -16.82
N ARG A 2 1.51 12.88 -16.53
CA ARG A 2 2.26 11.71 -16.02
C ARG A 2 3.35 12.13 -15.03
N CYS A 3 3.02 13.08 -14.15
CA CYS A 3 3.98 13.61 -13.18
C CYS A 3 4.02 12.77 -11.89
N ILE A 4 2.93 12.06 -11.56
CA ILE A 4 2.81 11.25 -10.35
C ILE A 4 2.22 9.87 -10.67
N PRO A 5 2.60 8.83 -9.92
CA PRO A 5 1.96 7.52 -10.02
C PRO A 5 0.48 7.62 -9.60
N VAL A 6 -0.36 6.82 -10.24
CA VAL A 6 -1.80 6.74 -9.98
C VAL A 6 -2.12 5.30 -9.64
N ASP A 7 -2.65 5.06 -8.45
CA ASP A 7 -2.98 3.70 -7.98
C ASP A 7 -4.33 3.22 -8.53
N VAL A 8 -5.32 4.12 -8.62
CA VAL A 8 -6.67 3.80 -9.11
C VAL A 8 -7.18 4.92 -10.02
N TYR A 9 -7.63 4.56 -11.22
CA TYR A 9 -8.28 5.47 -12.17
C TYR A 9 -9.80 5.26 -12.17
N ILE A 10 -10.57 6.33 -11.97
CA ILE A 10 -12.04 6.27 -11.92
C ILE A 10 -12.60 6.95 -13.18
N PRO A 11 -13.22 6.19 -14.11
CA PRO A 11 -13.74 6.75 -15.35
C PRO A 11 -15.07 7.51 -15.13
N GLY A 12 -15.25 8.61 -15.87
CA GLY A 12 -16.51 9.35 -15.96
C GLY A 12 -16.32 10.87 -15.98
N CYS A 13 -17.30 11.60 -16.52
CA CYS A 13 -17.29 13.07 -16.56
C CYS A 13 -18.70 13.64 -16.30
N PRO A 14 -19.07 13.91 -15.02
CA PRO A 14 -18.39 13.46 -13.80
C PRO A 14 -18.60 11.96 -13.54
N PRO A 15 -17.73 11.28 -12.79
CA PRO A 15 -17.97 9.90 -12.38
C PRO A 15 -19.26 9.83 -11.56
N ARG A 16 -20.05 8.78 -11.79
CA ARG A 16 -21.24 8.54 -10.96
C ARG A 16 -20.84 8.28 -9.51
N PRO A 17 -21.68 8.63 -8.52
CA PRO A 17 -21.36 8.41 -7.11
C PRO A 17 -20.94 6.97 -6.78
N GLU A 18 -21.58 5.99 -7.42
CA GLU A 18 -21.26 4.57 -7.22
C GLU A 18 -19.88 4.21 -7.76
N ALA A 19 -19.47 4.79 -8.89
CA ALA A 19 -18.15 4.57 -9.48
C ALA A 19 -17.04 5.18 -8.62
N LEU A 20 -17.30 6.35 -8.02
CA LEU A 20 -16.39 6.98 -7.08
C LEU A 20 -16.22 6.11 -5.81
N LEU A 21 -17.34 5.67 -5.23
CA LEU A 21 -17.34 4.83 -4.03
C LEU A 21 -16.59 3.51 -4.27
N TYR A 22 -16.82 2.89 -5.43
CA TYR A 22 -16.10 1.68 -5.84
C TYR A 22 -14.59 1.93 -5.94
N GLY A 23 -14.17 3.05 -6.53
CA GLY A 23 -12.76 3.43 -6.59
C GLY A 23 -12.12 3.58 -5.20
N LEU A 24 -12.86 4.16 -4.25
CA LEU A 24 -12.40 4.31 -2.87
C LEU A 24 -12.29 2.96 -2.14
N MET A 25 -13.26 2.06 -2.31
CA MET A 25 -13.20 0.71 -1.74
C MET A 25 -12.00 -0.07 -2.32
N ARG A 26 -11.74 0.07 -3.62
CA ARG A 26 -10.59 -0.57 -4.27
C ARG A 26 -9.27 -0.06 -3.73
N LEU A 27 -9.18 1.24 -3.44
CA LEU A 27 -7.99 1.84 -2.83
C LEU A 27 -7.77 1.31 -1.40
N GLN A 28 -8.84 1.17 -0.60
CA GLN A 28 -8.75 0.56 0.73
C GLN A 28 -8.18 -0.87 0.67
N ASP A 29 -8.63 -1.68 -0.29
CA ASP A 29 -8.09 -3.04 -0.48
C ASP A 29 -6.60 -3.05 -0.84
N ILE A 30 -6.13 -2.04 -1.58
CA ILE A 30 -4.71 -1.91 -1.93
C ILE A 30 -3.91 -1.59 -0.66
N ILE A 31 -4.34 -0.59 0.11
CA ILE A 31 -3.67 -0.19 1.36
C ILE A 31 -3.61 -1.34 2.36
N MET A 32 -4.67 -2.15 2.49
CA MET A 32 -4.69 -3.30 3.41
C MET A 32 -3.71 -4.41 3.03
N ARG A 33 -3.29 -4.49 1.76
CA ARG A 33 -2.39 -5.53 1.25
C ARG A 33 -0.94 -5.08 1.15
N GLU A 34 -0.71 -3.78 1.16
CA GLU A 34 0.61 -3.19 1.03
C GLU A 34 1.26 -2.94 2.39
N ALA A 35 2.59 -3.06 2.43
CA ALA A 35 3.35 -2.68 3.60
C ALA A 35 3.30 -1.15 3.77
N PRO A 36 3.34 -0.63 5.01
CA PRO A 36 3.38 0.81 5.24
C PRO A 36 4.52 1.46 4.46
N SER A 37 4.26 2.64 3.90
CA SER A 37 5.26 3.41 3.16
C SER A 37 6.57 3.53 3.95
N ALA A 38 7.68 3.37 3.24
CA ALA A 38 9.01 3.62 3.77
C ALA A 38 9.24 5.09 4.15
N TYR A 39 8.29 5.99 3.84
CA TYR A 39 8.32 7.41 4.16
C TYR A 39 7.23 7.75 5.18
N ILE A 40 7.63 8.43 6.25
CA ILE A 40 6.74 8.98 7.27
C ILE A 40 6.55 10.47 6.98
N PHE A 41 5.30 10.91 6.95
CA PHE A 41 4.91 12.31 6.83
C PHE A 41 4.44 12.78 8.21
N GLU A 42 5.17 13.71 8.81
CA GLU A 42 4.83 14.29 10.10
C GLU A 42 3.95 15.54 9.92
N SER A 43 3.20 15.93 10.96
CA SER A 43 2.30 17.09 10.91
C SER A 43 3.02 18.42 10.70
N ASP A 44 4.32 18.47 10.93
CA ASP A 44 5.19 19.62 10.67
C ASP A 44 5.64 19.74 9.20
N GLY A 45 5.22 18.79 8.35
CA GLY A 45 5.56 18.75 6.93
C GLY A 45 6.93 18.11 6.64
N SER A 46 7.62 17.59 7.66
CA SER A 46 8.85 16.83 7.45
C SER A 46 8.54 15.43 6.89
N VAL A 47 9.38 14.99 5.95
CA VAL A 47 9.30 13.64 5.37
C VAL A 47 10.60 12.91 5.68
N HIS A 48 10.50 11.83 6.45
CA HIS A 48 11.66 11.02 6.82
C HIS A 48 11.48 9.59 6.33
N ARG A 49 12.55 9.01 5.79
CA ARG A 49 12.59 7.56 5.52
C ARG A 49 12.56 6.85 6.87
N ARG A 50 11.61 5.93 7.06
CA ARG A 50 11.58 5.02 8.20
C ARG A 50 12.89 4.25 8.20
N ARG A 51 13.78 4.56 9.15
CA ARG A 51 14.90 3.68 9.45
C ARG A 51 14.30 2.43 10.06
N SER A 52 14.63 1.27 9.51
CA SER A 52 14.30 -0.02 10.11
C SER A 52 14.61 0.07 11.60
N LEU A 53 13.60 -0.14 12.45
CA LEU A 53 13.87 -0.33 13.87
C LEU A 53 14.58 -1.68 13.94
N GLU A 54 15.91 -1.66 14.06
CA GLU A 54 16.68 -2.81 14.49
C GLU A 54 16.17 -3.16 15.90
N GLY A 55 15.18 -4.05 15.99
CA GLY A 55 14.48 -4.34 17.24
C GLY A 55 13.23 -5.23 17.18
N ASP A 56 12.88 -5.81 16.03
CA ASP A 56 11.83 -6.86 15.95
C ASP A 56 12.44 -8.28 16.04
N ASP A 57 13.50 -8.45 16.83
CA ASP A 57 14.06 -9.76 17.20
C ASP A 57 13.18 -10.40 18.30
N GLU A 58 12.06 -11.01 17.93
CA GLU A 58 11.65 -12.32 18.49
C GLU A 58 10.41 -12.88 17.78
N LEU A 59 10.64 -14.02 17.11
CA LEU A 59 9.69 -15.08 16.78
C LEU A 59 8.31 -14.66 16.23
N GLN A 60 8.08 -14.76 14.91
CA GLN A 60 8.16 -16.01 14.15
C GLN A 60 7.66 -17.22 14.97
N SER A 61 6.34 -17.31 15.16
CA SER A 61 5.68 -18.57 15.51
C SER A 61 4.33 -18.71 14.81
N ILE A 62 4.30 -18.48 13.51
CA ILE A 62 3.31 -19.13 12.64
C ILE A 62 4.11 -19.75 11.50
N SER A 63 4.03 -21.06 11.41
CA SER A 63 4.98 -21.93 10.71
C SER A 63 5.06 -21.69 9.19
N GLU A 64 6.23 -22.01 8.60
CA GLU A 64 6.53 -22.13 7.16
C GLU A 64 5.63 -23.11 6.37
N ARG A 65 4.46 -23.48 6.90
CA ARG A 65 3.47 -24.37 6.31
C ARG A 65 2.11 -23.73 6.05
N ASP A 66 1.95 -22.42 6.25
CA ASP A 66 0.79 -21.68 5.75
C ASP A 66 1.06 -21.10 4.36
N LEU A 67 1.25 -22.03 3.40
CA LEU A 67 0.68 -22.04 2.04
C LEU A 67 0.58 -20.65 1.35
N GLY A 68 1.31 -20.29 0.28
CA GLY A 68 1.97 -21.09 -0.75
C GLY A 68 1.68 -20.44 -2.11
N GLY A 69 2.71 -19.91 -2.79
CA GLY A 69 2.58 -19.17 -4.06
C GLY A 69 1.82 -17.85 -3.88
N VAL A 70 2.22 -16.72 -4.45
CA VAL A 70 2.30 -16.46 -5.88
C VAL A 70 3.12 -15.18 -6.08
N VAL A 71 4.04 -15.25 -7.05
CA VAL A 71 4.75 -14.16 -7.76
C VAL A 71 6.05 -13.62 -7.16
N ALA A 72 7.12 -13.84 -7.93
CA ALA A 72 8.53 -13.50 -7.72
C ALA A 72 8.86 -12.02 -8.03
N PRO A 73 9.98 -11.47 -7.51
CA PRO A 73 10.49 -10.18 -7.93
C PRO A 73 11.10 -10.28 -9.34
N ALA A 74 11.00 -9.18 -10.10
CA ALA A 74 11.69 -9.06 -11.38
C ALA A 74 13.20 -8.92 -11.13
N GLY A 75 13.97 -9.92 -11.59
CA GLY A 75 15.44 -9.86 -11.70
C GLY A 75 16.17 -10.74 -10.70
#